data_AF-A0A517MXG8-F1
#
_entry.id   AF-A0A517MXG8-F1
#
_cell.length_a   1.000
_cell.length_b   1.000
_cell.length_c   1.000
_cell.angle_alpha   90.00
_cell.angle_beta   90.00
_cell.angle_gamma   90.00
#
_symmetry.space_group_name_H-M   'P 1'
#
loop_
_entity.id
_entity.type
_entity.pdbx_description
1 polymer ?
#
loop_
_entity_poly.entity_id
_entity_poly.type
_entity_poly.pdbx_seq_one_letter_code
_entity_poly.pdbx_strand_id
1 'polypeptide(L)'
;MSSHHTIRLVLTGLVLAVASPSFAQTITFYEWQPTDAQTWNSDPNWLQTLGSAIPDTDAFPGESARINNGGTAVVSVDVPRVAGIEVLNGAIDIQTGGQLDTVGDMTSGATGSLTVGGAGAVNLSGSGQLTVGGNLSNGGTVQLTGPGASFSVSGNFSSTGGTVAANITNASSHSVISVAGVASLGGTLNVNFSGVSPSVGDTWNLFDATAISGGYGTANVPSGLPTGTALFYQTQTGGSNGTLGQVTADVQLKLSINPRSGATSIENLVAGENEQIDGYLIKSAAGSLVTGPWTSFRDAGDTNWTESNAGPNSIGELNLASTGTVAGAGSKSLGNIYSFNPTTFGQAEPTPTFEYHVPGGGTRTGLVEFDGPRNNLVLLVDPATGDAAIQNQSTFNVAIDGYLVTSASSALDPANNDSLGSGWTESNQAANHIGELNLNGSLALSGGSAPKSLGSLFDVGGEQDLDFQFHLADGNTMTGIVRYGEFSLLGGNADFNENNLVEGADFLTWQSNVGNPNNIPDVSLNLFGDANGDLAIDGDDLTVWRTQYGSAPGTSVAAVSAVPEPSTIGLLLVAFTSLVCSQRRKGTS
;
A
#
# COMPACT_ATOMS: atom_id res chain seq x y z
N MET A 1 9.10 -53.63 -98.14
CA MET A 1 8.99 -52.36 -97.39
C MET A 1 7.52 -52.08 -97.18
N SER A 2 7.13 -51.71 -95.95
CA SER A 2 5.75 -51.39 -95.52
C SER A 2 4.79 -52.59 -95.43
N SER A 3 3.79 -52.67 -94.56
CA SER A 3 3.48 -52.15 -93.21
C SER A 3 2.00 -52.51 -93.04
N HIS A 4 1.63 -53.25 -92.01
CA HIS A 4 0.27 -53.25 -91.49
C HIS A 4 0.31 -53.60 -90.01
N HIS A 5 0.02 -52.64 -89.14
CA HIS A 5 -0.25 -52.89 -87.72
C HIS A 5 -1.53 -52.18 -87.27
N THR A 6 -2.29 -52.99 -86.56
CA THR A 6 -3.60 -52.85 -85.91
C THR A 6 -3.65 -51.78 -84.83
N ILE A 7 -4.80 -51.12 -84.62
CA ILE A 7 -5.10 -50.45 -83.34
C ILE A 7 -6.51 -50.86 -82.86
N ARG A 8 -6.53 -51.41 -81.65
CA ARG A 8 -7.69 -51.77 -80.84
C ARG A 8 -8.17 -50.54 -80.05
N LEU A 9 -9.48 -50.32 -79.98
CA LEU A 9 -10.09 -49.28 -79.15
C LEU A 9 -10.26 -49.80 -77.72
N VAL A 10 -9.68 -49.11 -76.73
CA VAL A 10 -9.74 -49.45 -75.30
C VAL A 10 -10.91 -48.73 -74.65
N LEU A 11 -11.72 -49.49 -73.90
CA LEU A 11 -12.80 -49.04 -73.04
C LEU A 11 -12.20 -48.50 -71.72
N THR A 12 -12.55 -47.28 -71.31
CA THR A 12 -12.14 -46.73 -70.00
C THR A 12 -13.39 -46.49 -69.14
N GLY A 13 -13.46 -47.17 -68.00
CA GLY A 13 -14.55 -47.06 -67.05
C GLY A 13 -14.48 -45.78 -66.21
N LEU A 14 -15.62 -45.14 -66.02
CA LEU A 14 -15.82 -44.01 -65.13
C LEU A 14 -16.14 -44.54 -63.73
N VAL A 15 -15.22 -44.39 -62.77
CA VAL A 15 -15.47 -44.61 -61.34
C VAL A 15 -16.03 -43.31 -60.76
N LEU A 16 -17.29 -43.33 -60.34
CA LEU A 16 -17.88 -42.25 -59.54
C LEU A 16 -17.32 -42.33 -58.11
N ALA A 17 -16.41 -41.43 -57.75
CA ALA A 17 -16.02 -41.22 -56.37
C ALA A 17 -17.14 -40.43 -55.66
N VAL A 18 -17.84 -41.07 -54.72
CA VAL A 18 -18.71 -40.37 -53.77
C VAL A 18 -17.78 -39.69 -52.76
N ALA A 19 -17.55 -38.39 -52.94
CA ALA A 19 -16.93 -37.57 -51.92
C ALA A 19 -17.94 -37.42 -50.77
N SER A 20 -17.63 -38.02 -49.61
CA SER A 20 -18.31 -37.69 -48.36
C SER A 20 -18.07 -36.20 -48.09
N PRO A 21 -19.08 -35.35 -47.91
CA PRO A 21 -18.83 -33.98 -47.50
C PRO A 21 -18.25 -34.01 -46.08
N SER A 22 -16.99 -33.61 -45.94
CA SER A 22 -16.46 -33.16 -44.65
C SER A 22 -17.12 -31.81 -44.38
N PHE A 23 -18.21 -31.80 -43.61
CA PHE A 23 -18.72 -30.55 -43.07
C PHE A 23 -17.67 -30.01 -42.11
N ALA A 24 -17.03 -28.90 -42.47
CA ALA A 24 -16.38 -28.06 -41.47
C ALA A 24 -17.49 -27.55 -40.55
N GLN A 25 -17.68 -28.19 -39.40
CA GLN A 25 -18.65 -27.72 -38.42
C GLN A 25 -18.17 -26.37 -37.87
N THR A 26 -19.05 -25.39 -37.94
CA THR A 26 -18.79 -24.03 -37.44
C THR A 26 -19.02 -24.04 -35.94
N ILE A 27 -18.03 -23.62 -35.15
CA ILE A 27 -18.21 -23.37 -33.71
C ILE A 27 -19.41 -22.46 -33.55
N THR A 28 -20.42 -22.94 -32.84
CA THR A 28 -21.69 -22.24 -32.70
C THR A 28 -21.72 -21.55 -31.35
N PHE A 29 -21.79 -20.22 -31.36
CA PHE A 29 -21.90 -19.43 -30.14
C PHE A 29 -23.36 -19.14 -29.80
N TYR A 30 -23.72 -19.43 -28.56
CA TYR A 30 -24.94 -18.97 -27.91
C TYR A 30 -24.60 -17.74 -27.07
N GLU A 31 -25.27 -16.64 -27.34
CA GLU A 31 -25.03 -15.34 -26.71
C GLU A 31 -25.91 -15.16 -25.48
N TRP A 32 -25.28 -14.88 -24.34
CA TRP A 32 -25.96 -14.44 -23.13
C TRP A 32 -26.62 -13.09 -23.33
N GLN A 33 -27.93 -13.04 -23.14
CA GLN A 33 -28.74 -11.84 -23.35
C GLN A 33 -28.81 -10.90 -22.13
N PRO A 34 -28.99 -11.40 -20.88
CA PRO A 34 -29.15 -10.52 -19.72
C PRO A 34 -27.99 -9.54 -19.53
N THR A 35 -28.32 -8.32 -19.12
CA THR A 35 -27.35 -7.29 -18.69
C THR A 35 -27.17 -7.25 -17.18
N ASP A 36 -28.01 -7.96 -16.44
CA ASP A 36 -27.98 -8.15 -15.00
C ASP A 36 -27.55 -9.58 -14.65
N ALA A 37 -27.66 -9.96 -13.37
CA ALA A 37 -27.34 -11.30 -12.90
C ALA A 37 -28.56 -12.23 -13.04
N GLN A 38 -28.44 -13.29 -13.85
CA GLN A 38 -29.50 -14.28 -14.06
C GLN A 38 -28.93 -15.70 -14.08
N THR A 39 -29.76 -16.71 -13.88
CA THR A 39 -29.29 -18.12 -13.84
C THR A 39 -28.91 -18.63 -15.22
N TRP A 40 -27.83 -19.42 -15.29
CA TRP A 40 -27.35 -20.04 -16.53
C TRP A 40 -28.37 -20.98 -17.17
N ASN A 41 -29.14 -21.70 -16.34
CA ASN A 41 -30.04 -22.80 -16.72
C ASN A 41 -31.44 -22.34 -17.19
N SER A 42 -31.52 -21.23 -17.92
CA SER A 42 -32.77 -20.67 -18.42
C SER A 42 -32.66 -20.40 -19.92
N ASP A 43 -33.40 -21.16 -20.75
CA ASP A 43 -33.36 -21.05 -22.22
C ASP A 43 -33.50 -19.62 -22.74
N PRO A 44 -34.44 -18.77 -22.23
CA PRO A 44 -34.57 -17.39 -22.70
C PRO A 44 -33.33 -16.51 -22.49
N ASN A 45 -32.40 -16.91 -21.64
CA ASN A 45 -31.17 -16.15 -21.39
C ASN A 45 -30.12 -16.36 -22.49
N TRP A 46 -30.30 -17.37 -23.33
CA TRP A 46 -29.36 -17.74 -24.40
C TRP A 46 -30.00 -17.55 -25.77
N LEU A 47 -29.25 -16.95 -26.70
CA LEU A 47 -29.71 -16.72 -28.06
C LEU A 47 -28.68 -17.20 -29.09
N GLN A 48 -29.15 -17.94 -30.08
CA GLN A 48 -28.42 -18.29 -31.29
C GLN A 48 -29.21 -17.80 -32.51
N THR A 49 -28.58 -17.80 -33.70
CA THR A 49 -29.19 -17.37 -34.97
C THR A 49 -30.56 -17.97 -35.28
N LEU A 50 -30.88 -19.17 -34.76
CA LEU A 50 -32.12 -19.90 -35.07
C LEU A 50 -33.01 -20.21 -33.86
N GLY A 51 -32.75 -19.64 -32.68
CA GLY A 51 -33.60 -19.83 -31.50
C GLY A 51 -32.90 -19.58 -30.17
N SER A 52 -33.65 -19.79 -29.09
CA SER A 52 -33.16 -19.75 -27.71
C SER A 52 -33.05 -21.16 -27.15
N ALA A 53 -31.86 -21.52 -26.69
CA ALA A 53 -31.59 -22.77 -26.01
C ALA A 53 -30.33 -22.61 -25.15
N ILE A 54 -30.28 -23.29 -24.01
CA ILE A 54 -29.04 -23.41 -23.23
C ILE A 54 -28.00 -24.15 -24.09
N PRO A 55 -26.77 -23.61 -24.26
CA PRO A 55 -25.71 -24.35 -24.94
C PRO A 55 -25.42 -25.67 -24.22
N ASP A 56 -25.45 -26.77 -24.97
CA ASP A 56 -25.34 -28.14 -24.48
C ASP A 56 -24.57 -29.00 -25.50
N THR A 57 -23.31 -29.28 -25.19
CA THR A 57 -22.46 -30.11 -26.04
C THR A 57 -22.71 -31.61 -25.93
N ASP A 58 -23.45 -32.06 -24.90
CA ASP A 58 -23.83 -33.47 -24.76
C ASP A 58 -24.99 -33.80 -25.71
N ALA A 59 -25.89 -32.84 -25.93
CA ALA A 59 -26.96 -32.94 -26.93
C ALA A 59 -26.46 -32.65 -28.35
N PHE A 60 -25.65 -31.59 -28.52
CA PHE A 60 -25.17 -31.14 -29.83
C PHE A 60 -23.69 -30.77 -29.78
N PRO A 61 -22.78 -31.55 -30.39
CA PRO A 61 -21.36 -31.25 -30.37
C PRO A 61 -21.04 -29.85 -30.90
N GLY A 62 -20.15 -29.12 -30.21
CA GLY A 62 -19.59 -27.85 -30.70
C GLY A 62 -20.37 -26.59 -30.28
N GLU A 63 -21.32 -26.70 -29.36
CA GLU A 63 -22.03 -25.55 -28.79
C GLU A 63 -21.20 -24.83 -27.71
N SER A 64 -20.95 -23.54 -27.91
CA SER A 64 -20.16 -22.69 -27.03
C SER A 64 -20.99 -21.56 -26.45
N ALA A 65 -20.65 -21.12 -25.25
CA ALA A 65 -21.27 -19.97 -24.59
C ALA A 65 -20.45 -18.69 -24.83
N ARG A 66 -21.12 -17.56 -25.12
CA ARG A 66 -20.50 -16.22 -25.13
C ARG A 66 -21.26 -15.26 -24.23
N ILE A 67 -20.53 -14.50 -23.42
CA ILE A 67 -21.02 -13.42 -22.56
C ILE A 67 -20.31 -12.14 -22.96
N ASN A 68 -21.02 -11.20 -23.57
CA ASN A 68 -20.45 -9.95 -24.10
C ASN A 68 -21.35 -8.71 -23.93
N ASN A 69 -22.32 -8.78 -23.01
CA ASN A 69 -23.34 -7.73 -22.82
C ASN A 69 -23.31 -7.09 -21.41
N GLY A 70 -22.29 -7.36 -20.60
CA GLY A 70 -22.11 -6.82 -19.25
C GLY A 70 -22.87 -7.54 -18.13
N GLY A 71 -23.77 -8.49 -18.46
CA GLY A 71 -24.48 -9.28 -17.45
C GLY A 71 -23.67 -10.41 -16.81
N THR A 72 -24.26 -11.04 -15.80
CA THR A 72 -23.65 -12.14 -15.04
C THR A 72 -24.46 -13.43 -15.19
N ALA A 73 -23.83 -14.49 -15.68
CA ALA A 73 -24.42 -15.82 -15.70
C ALA A 73 -24.12 -16.55 -14.39
N VAL A 74 -25.16 -16.78 -13.58
CA VAL A 74 -25.06 -17.44 -12.26
C VAL A 74 -25.24 -18.94 -12.41
N VAL A 75 -24.26 -19.71 -11.94
CA VAL A 75 -24.26 -21.17 -11.91
C VAL A 75 -24.32 -21.63 -10.46
N SER A 76 -25.51 -22.00 -10.00
CA SER A 76 -25.76 -22.48 -8.63
C SER A 76 -26.28 -23.92 -8.59
N VAL A 77 -26.38 -24.55 -9.75
CA VAL A 77 -26.70 -25.96 -9.96
C VAL A 77 -25.79 -26.50 -11.06
N ASP A 78 -25.67 -27.82 -11.16
CA ASP A 78 -25.03 -28.46 -12.32
C ASP A 78 -25.73 -28.03 -13.62
N VAL A 79 -24.94 -27.57 -14.59
CA VAL A 79 -25.43 -27.18 -15.92
C VAL A 79 -24.84 -28.09 -17.00
N PRO A 80 -25.44 -28.14 -18.21
CA PRO A 80 -24.88 -28.92 -19.31
C PRO A 80 -23.44 -28.53 -19.63
N ARG A 81 -22.68 -29.50 -20.13
CA ARG A 81 -21.30 -29.28 -20.60
C ARG A 81 -21.33 -28.42 -21.86
N VAL A 82 -20.30 -27.62 -22.08
CA VAL A 82 -20.19 -26.76 -23.28
C VAL A 82 -18.87 -27.00 -24.02
N ALA A 83 -18.85 -26.79 -25.33
CA ALA A 83 -17.66 -26.96 -26.15
C ALA A 83 -16.61 -25.87 -25.91
N GLY A 84 -17.02 -24.71 -25.39
CA GLY A 84 -16.13 -23.60 -25.06
C GLY A 84 -16.88 -22.43 -24.45
N ILE A 85 -16.15 -21.51 -23.83
CA ILE A 85 -16.71 -20.33 -23.18
C ILE A 85 -15.89 -19.08 -23.54
N GLU A 86 -16.57 -18.01 -23.90
CA GLU A 86 -16.00 -16.67 -24.06
C GLU A 86 -16.70 -15.68 -23.12
N VAL A 87 -15.98 -15.12 -22.15
CA VAL A 87 -16.45 -14.05 -21.27
C VAL A 87 -15.72 -12.77 -21.65
N LEU A 88 -16.30 -11.97 -22.54
CA LEU A 88 -15.63 -10.80 -23.12
C LEU A 88 -15.95 -9.51 -22.35
N ASN A 89 -17.23 -9.30 -22.07
CA ASN A 89 -17.78 -8.18 -21.30
C ASN A 89 -18.98 -8.69 -20.50
N GLY A 90 -18.81 -8.84 -19.20
CA GLY A 90 -19.77 -9.53 -18.32
C GLY A 90 -19.06 -10.55 -17.43
N ALA A 91 -19.82 -11.43 -16.77
CA ALA A 91 -19.26 -12.35 -15.80
C ALA A 91 -19.92 -13.74 -15.78
N ILE A 92 -19.19 -14.71 -15.26
CA ILE A 92 -19.73 -15.98 -14.75
C ILE A 92 -19.53 -16.00 -13.24
N ASP A 93 -20.57 -16.38 -12.50
CA ASP A 93 -20.49 -16.58 -11.05
C ASP A 93 -20.92 -18.00 -10.68
N ILE A 94 -19.96 -18.82 -10.28
CA ILE A 94 -20.16 -20.23 -9.93
C ILE A 94 -20.14 -20.36 -8.41
N GLN A 95 -21.30 -20.73 -7.86
CA GLN A 95 -21.56 -20.75 -6.43
C GLN A 95 -21.72 -22.20 -5.94
N THR A 96 -21.96 -22.38 -4.64
CA THR A 96 -22.27 -23.67 -4.02
C THR A 96 -23.36 -24.41 -4.79
N GLY A 97 -23.10 -25.66 -5.14
CA GLY A 97 -23.99 -26.52 -5.93
C GLY A 97 -23.88 -26.35 -7.44
N GLY A 98 -23.14 -25.34 -7.92
CA GLY A 98 -22.88 -25.12 -9.34
C GLY A 98 -21.72 -25.95 -9.88
N GLN A 99 -21.91 -26.57 -11.05
CA GLN A 99 -20.85 -27.21 -11.83
C GLN A 99 -20.95 -26.76 -13.28
N LEU A 100 -19.84 -26.24 -13.82
CA LEU A 100 -19.70 -25.84 -15.21
C LEU A 100 -18.45 -26.47 -15.80
N ASP A 101 -18.61 -27.24 -16.87
CA ASP A 101 -17.52 -27.96 -17.51
C ASP A 101 -17.43 -27.59 -19.00
N THR A 102 -16.23 -27.19 -19.44
CA THR A 102 -15.92 -27.11 -20.87
C THR A 102 -15.26 -28.40 -21.32
N VAL A 103 -15.71 -28.95 -22.44
CA VAL A 103 -15.22 -30.24 -22.93
C VAL A 103 -14.98 -30.18 -24.41
N GLY A 104 -14.10 -31.07 -24.87
CA GLY A 104 -13.74 -31.08 -26.27
C GLY A 104 -14.92 -31.36 -27.18
N ASP A 105 -14.92 -30.73 -28.35
CA ASP A 105 -15.81 -31.14 -29.42
C ASP A 105 -15.40 -32.56 -29.85
N MET A 106 -16.25 -33.51 -29.47
CA MET A 106 -16.09 -34.95 -29.69
C MET A 106 -15.94 -35.30 -31.18
N THR A 107 -16.26 -34.38 -32.10
CA THR A 107 -16.18 -34.60 -33.55
C THR A 107 -14.90 -34.04 -34.19
N SER A 108 -14.36 -32.93 -33.68
CA SER A 108 -13.14 -32.30 -34.21
C SER A 108 -11.87 -32.66 -33.43
N GLY A 109 -12.01 -33.23 -32.22
CA GLY A 109 -10.89 -33.52 -31.33
C GLY A 109 -10.29 -32.27 -30.68
N ALA A 110 -10.93 -31.11 -30.84
CA ALA A 110 -10.58 -29.89 -30.11
C ALA A 110 -10.90 -30.06 -28.62
N THR A 111 -10.13 -29.45 -27.72
CA THR A 111 -10.41 -29.42 -26.28
C THR A 111 -11.18 -28.15 -25.90
N GLY A 112 -12.11 -28.25 -24.96
CA GLY A 112 -12.97 -27.13 -24.62
C GLY A 112 -12.24 -26.03 -23.87
N SER A 113 -12.14 -24.83 -24.46
CA SER A 113 -11.38 -23.71 -23.91
C SER A 113 -12.25 -22.70 -23.16
N LEU A 114 -11.60 -21.90 -22.31
CA LEU A 114 -12.20 -20.73 -21.66
C LEU A 114 -11.35 -19.49 -21.98
N THR A 115 -11.98 -18.46 -22.54
CA THR A 115 -11.37 -17.15 -22.76
C THR A 115 -12.06 -16.09 -21.91
N VAL A 116 -11.30 -15.37 -21.10
CA VAL A 116 -11.75 -14.20 -20.35
C VAL A 116 -11.15 -12.96 -20.99
N GLY A 117 -11.95 -12.15 -21.67
CA GLY A 117 -11.54 -10.88 -22.27
C GLY A 117 -11.28 -9.81 -21.21
N GLY A 118 -10.71 -8.67 -21.61
CA GLY A 118 -10.26 -7.62 -20.68
C GLY A 118 -11.31 -7.06 -19.72
N ALA A 119 -12.59 -7.09 -20.12
CA ALA A 119 -13.73 -6.68 -19.29
C ALA A 119 -14.57 -7.88 -18.78
N GLY A 120 -14.08 -9.10 -19.00
CA GLY A 120 -14.71 -10.33 -18.55
C GLY A 120 -14.31 -10.69 -17.12
N ALA A 121 -15.20 -11.39 -16.42
CA ALA A 121 -14.92 -11.94 -15.10
C ALA A 121 -15.40 -13.37 -14.92
N VAL A 122 -14.65 -14.16 -14.16
CA VAL A 122 -15.06 -15.50 -13.71
C VAL A 122 -14.85 -15.56 -12.20
N ASN A 123 -15.94 -15.75 -11.47
CA ASN A 123 -15.96 -15.80 -10.01
C ASN A 123 -16.36 -17.21 -9.56
N LEU A 124 -15.59 -17.77 -8.63
CA LEU A 124 -15.88 -19.05 -8.00
C LEU A 124 -15.92 -18.88 -6.47
N SER A 125 -16.93 -19.47 -5.84
CA SER A 125 -17.10 -19.40 -4.39
C SER A 125 -17.80 -20.64 -3.81
N GLY A 126 -17.69 -20.83 -2.49
CA GLY A 126 -18.34 -21.93 -1.79
C GLY A 126 -17.85 -23.28 -2.31
N SER A 127 -18.77 -24.19 -2.65
CA SER A 127 -18.41 -25.48 -3.28
C SER A 127 -18.60 -25.51 -4.81
N GLY A 128 -18.56 -24.35 -5.47
CA GLY A 128 -18.70 -24.25 -6.92
C GLY A 128 -17.56 -24.93 -7.67
N GLN A 129 -17.87 -25.50 -8.85
CA GLN A 129 -16.92 -26.29 -9.64
C GLN A 129 -16.81 -25.77 -11.07
N LEU A 130 -15.58 -25.52 -11.52
CA LEU A 130 -15.23 -25.21 -12.90
C LEU A 130 -14.18 -26.20 -13.42
N THR A 131 -14.50 -26.91 -14.49
CA THR A 131 -13.54 -27.73 -15.24
C THR A 131 -13.34 -27.15 -16.62
N VAL A 132 -12.12 -26.74 -16.95
CA VAL A 132 -11.74 -26.36 -18.31
C VAL A 132 -11.02 -27.53 -18.97
N GLY A 133 -11.68 -28.19 -19.92
CA GLY A 133 -11.15 -29.39 -20.59
C GLY A 133 -9.93 -29.12 -21.50
N GLY A 134 -9.68 -27.86 -21.86
CA GLY A 134 -8.57 -27.40 -22.68
C GLY A 134 -7.79 -26.28 -22.00
N ASN A 135 -7.41 -25.27 -22.78
CA ASN A 135 -6.64 -24.12 -22.29
C ASN A 135 -7.56 -23.02 -21.74
N LEU A 136 -7.07 -22.30 -20.74
CA LEU A 136 -7.66 -21.06 -20.24
C LEU A 136 -6.76 -19.86 -20.57
N SER A 137 -7.34 -18.83 -21.20
CA SER A 137 -6.69 -17.54 -21.44
C SER A 137 -7.39 -16.42 -20.67
N ASN A 138 -6.71 -15.85 -19.68
CA ASN A 138 -7.20 -14.78 -18.83
C ASN A 138 -6.59 -13.42 -19.24
N GLY A 139 -7.42 -12.59 -19.88
CA GLY A 139 -7.18 -11.16 -20.06
C GLY A 139 -8.01 -10.28 -19.11
N GLY A 140 -9.02 -10.83 -18.44
CA GLY A 140 -9.92 -10.13 -17.50
C GLY A 140 -9.65 -10.50 -16.05
N THR A 141 -10.70 -10.79 -15.28
CA THR A 141 -10.56 -11.17 -13.86
C THR A 141 -10.97 -12.61 -13.61
N VAL A 142 -10.12 -13.36 -12.90
CA VAL A 142 -10.46 -14.67 -12.34
C VAL A 142 -10.39 -14.56 -10.82
N GLN A 143 -11.49 -14.83 -10.13
CA GLN A 143 -11.59 -14.69 -8.67
C GLN A 143 -11.99 -16.01 -8.00
N LEU A 144 -11.28 -16.38 -6.94
CA LEU A 144 -11.62 -17.50 -6.07
C LEU A 144 -11.84 -17.00 -4.64
N THR A 145 -13.01 -17.29 -4.07
CA THR A 145 -13.39 -16.87 -2.73
C THR A 145 -13.49 -18.03 -1.76
N GLY A 146 -12.66 -17.97 -0.72
CA GLY A 146 -12.60 -18.93 0.37
C GLY A 146 -12.07 -20.30 -0.02
N PRO A 147 -12.10 -21.25 0.93
CA PRO A 147 -11.86 -22.65 0.63
C PRO A 147 -13.12 -23.33 0.07
N GLY A 148 -12.93 -24.40 -0.70
CA GLY A 148 -13.98 -25.34 -1.08
C GLY A 148 -14.37 -25.33 -2.56
N ALA A 149 -14.08 -24.26 -3.29
CA ALA A 149 -14.30 -24.20 -4.72
C ALA A 149 -13.28 -25.08 -5.45
N SER A 150 -13.71 -25.75 -6.51
CA SER A 150 -12.85 -26.57 -7.36
C SER A 150 -12.65 -25.87 -8.71
N PHE A 151 -11.41 -25.59 -9.06
CA PHE A 151 -11.05 -25.03 -10.36
C PHE A 151 -9.95 -25.88 -11.00
N SER A 152 -10.30 -26.60 -12.05
CA SER A 152 -9.34 -27.38 -12.83
C SER A 152 -9.23 -26.92 -14.28
N VAL A 153 -8.01 -26.92 -14.81
CA VAL A 153 -7.66 -26.66 -16.20
C VAL A 153 -6.84 -27.85 -16.71
N SER A 154 -7.37 -28.60 -17.67
CA SER A 154 -6.71 -29.80 -18.21
C SER A 154 -5.58 -29.47 -19.19
N GLY A 155 -5.61 -28.28 -19.79
CA GLY A 155 -4.52 -27.75 -20.62
C GLY A 155 -3.66 -26.74 -19.86
N ASN A 156 -3.26 -25.68 -20.55
CA ASN A 156 -2.48 -24.58 -20.00
C ASN A 156 -3.38 -23.47 -19.45
N PHE A 157 -2.92 -22.80 -18.40
CA PHE A 157 -3.48 -21.56 -17.90
C PHE A 157 -2.55 -20.40 -18.29
N SER A 158 -3.10 -19.33 -18.86
CA SER A 158 -2.32 -18.13 -19.20
C SER A 158 -3.00 -16.89 -18.65
N SER A 159 -2.27 -16.07 -17.90
CA SER A 159 -2.74 -14.78 -17.38
C SER A 159 -1.63 -13.74 -17.51
N THR A 160 -1.29 -13.31 -18.73
CA THR A 160 -0.15 -12.38 -18.95
C THR A 160 -0.53 -10.89 -18.81
N GLY A 161 -1.83 -10.58 -18.82
CA GLY A 161 -2.37 -9.22 -18.62
C GLY A 161 -3.68 -9.15 -17.86
N GLY A 162 -4.23 -10.30 -17.45
CA GLY A 162 -5.41 -10.38 -16.59
C GLY A 162 -5.07 -10.25 -15.11
N THR A 163 -6.12 -10.23 -14.31
CA THR A 163 -6.09 -10.23 -12.84
C THR A 163 -6.49 -11.61 -12.32
N VAL A 164 -5.72 -12.11 -11.37
CA VAL A 164 -6.13 -13.23 -10.50
C VAL A 164 -6.40 -12.65 -9.13
N ALA A 165 -7.57 -12.94 -8.56
CA ALA A 165 -8.01 -12.45 -7.26
C ALA A 165 -8.24 -13.62 -6.30
N ALA A 166 -7.46 -13.67 -5.22
CA ALA A 166 -7.64 -14.62 -4.14
C ALA A 166 -8.32 -13.92 -2.96
N ASN A 167 -9.61 -14.18 -2.74
CA ASN A 167 -10.32 -13.70 -1.56
C ASN A 167 -10.20 -14.77 -0.47
N ILE A 168 -9.25 -14.58 0.43
CA ILE A 168 -8.90 -15.51 1.50
C ILE A 168 -9.82 -15.28 2.70
N THR A 169 -10.56 -16.32 3.05
CA THR A 169 -11.50 -16.33 4.20
C THR A 169 -11.12 -17.33 5.28
N ASN A 170 -9.98 -18.01 5.13
CA ASN A 170 -9.45 -18.94 6.10
C ASN A 170 -7.91 -18.80 6.22
N ALA A 171 -7.39 -18.79 7.44
CA ALA A 171 -5.97 -18.57 7.71
C ALA A 171 -5.02 -19.66 7.15
N SER A 172 -5.51 -20.90 6.99
CA SER A 172 -4.67 -22.05 6.62
C SER A 172 -5.07 -22.71 5.30
N SER A 173 -6.09 -22.21 4.61
CA SER A 173 -6.58 -22.83 3.38
C SER A 173 -7.21 -21.82 2.43
N HIS A 174 -7.03 -22.05 1.14
CA HIS A 174 -7.66 -21.32 0.05
C HIS A 174 -7.84 -22.27 -1.14
N SER A 175 -8.82 -21.99 -2.00
CA SER A 175 -9.05 -22.79 -3.20
C SER A 175 -7.95 -22.57 -4.24
N VAL A 176 -7.47 -23.68 -4.82
CA VAL A 176 -6.34 -23.68 -5.75
C VAL A 176 -6.83 -23.78 -7.19
N ILE A 177 -6.19 -23.05 -8.10
CA ILE A 177 -6.32 -23.28 -9.55
C ILE A 177 -5.40 -24.45 -9.92
N SER A 178 -5.99 -25.62 -10.16
CA SER A 178 -5.28 -26.84 -10.56
C SER A 178 -5.09 -26.87 -12.08
N VAL A 179 -3.85 -26.93 -12.56
CA VAL A 179 -3.50 -26.86 -13.99
C VAL A 179 -2.68 -28.09 -14.38
N ALA A 180 -3.24 -28.98 -15.20
CA ALA A 180 -2.51 -30.17 -15.65
C ALA A 180 -1.35 -29.83 -16.61
N GLY A 181 -1.43 -28.70 -17.31
CA GLY A 181 -0.35 -28.16 -18.15
C GLY A 181 0.54 -27.13 -17.44
N VAL A 182 0.97 -26.13 -18.19
CA VAL A 182 1.77 -25.00 -17.69
C VAL A 182 0.85 -23.86 -17.25
N ALA A 183 1.13 -23.28 -16.09
CA ALA A 183 0.57 -22.00 -15.68
C ALA A 183 1.55 -20.87 -16.04
N SER A 184 1.20 -20.05 -17.02
CA SER A 184 1.95 -18.87 -17.46
C SER A 184 1.39 -17.62 -16.81
N LEU A 185 2.08 -17.12 -15.79
CA LEU A 185 1.62 -16.05 -14.90
C LEU A 185 2.24 -14.70 -15.26
N GLY A 186 1.44 -13.65 -15.09
CA GLY A 186 1.75 -12.25 -15.29
C GLY A 186 0.54 -11.40 -14.91
N GLY A 187 0.52 -10.13 -15.33
CA GLY A 187 -0.57 -9.21 -14.96
C GLY A 187 -0.60 -8.94 -13.44
N THR A 188 -1.80 -8.93 -12.85
CA THR A 188 -2.01 -8.53 -11.45
C THR A 188 -2.46 -9.71 -10.58
N LEU A 189 -1.89 -9.83 -9.38
CA LEU A 189 -2.42 -10.68 -8.31
C LEU A 189 -3.00 -9.78 -7.21
N ASN A 190 -4.31 -9.87 -7.00
CA ASN A 190 -5.00 -9.24 -5.89
C ASN A 190 -5.26 -10.29 -4.81
N VAL A 191 -4.88 -10.00 -3.57
CA VAL A 191 -5.20 -10.86 -2.42
C VAL A 191 -5.98 -10.03 -1.41
N ASN A 192 -7.18 -10.50 -1.07
CA ASN A 192 -8.05 -9.85 -0.11
C ASN A 192 -8.29 -10.77 1.07
N PHE A 193 -8.18 -10.24 2.28
CA PHE A 193 -8.48 -10.97 3.51
C PHE A 193 -9.85 -10.55 4.03
N SER A 194 -10.72 -11.53 4.30
CA SER A 194 -12.04 -11.28 4.90
C SER A 194 -12.27 -12.26 6.04
N GLY A 195 -12.39 -11.75 7.26
CA GLY A 195 -12.50 -12.59 8.46
C GLY A 195 -11.21 -13.33 8.83
N VAL A 196 -10.08 -12.95 8.22
CA VAL A 196 -8.75 -13.50 8.48
C VAL A 196 -7.80 -12.36 8.83
N SER A 197 -6.97 -12.57 9.84
CA SER A 197 -5.85 -11.70 10.19
C SER A 197 -4.55 -12.48 9.96
N PRO A 198 -3.89 -12.31 8.81
CA PRO A 198 -2.61 -12.93 8.50
C PRO A 198 -1.55 -12.67 9.57
N SER A 199 -0.74 -13.69 9.83
CA SER A 199 0.48 -13.63 10.62
C SER A 199 1.70 -13.92 9.74
N VAL A 200 2.88 -13.50 10.19
CA VAL A 200 4.14 -13.86 9.53
C VAL A 200 4.27 -15.38 9.44
N GLY A 201 4.62 -15.89 8.26
CA GLY A 201 4.73 -17.30 7.94
C GLY A 201 3.45 -17.94 7.38
N ASP A 202 2.29 -17.29 7.49
CA ASP A 202 1.05 -17.82 6.90
C ASP A 202 1.20 -17.94 5.38
N THR A 203 0.84 -19.10 4.83
CA THR A 203 1.07 -19.43 3.42
C THR A 203 -0.19 -20.02 2.79
N TRP A 204 -0.53 -19.54 1.60
CA TRP A 204 -1.68 -20.01 0.82
C TRP A 204 -1.26 -20.47 -0.57
N ASN A 205 -1.69 -21.67 -0.94
CA ASN A 205 -1.56 -22.19 -2.29
C ASN A 205 -2.60 -21.52 -3.18
N LEU A 206 -2.17 -20.93 -4.29
CA LEU A 206 -3.05 -20.34 -5.30
C LEU A 206 -3.08 -21.16 -6.58
N PHE A 207 -1.96 -21.81 -6.93
CA PHE A 207 -1.81 -22.64 -8.11
C PHE A 207 -1.20 -24.00 -7.77
N ASP A 208 -1.60 -25.03 -8.51
CA ASP A 208 -0.95 -26.35 -8.53
C ASP A 208 -0.85 -26.79 -10.00
N ALA A 209 0.36 -26.71 -10.57
CA ALA A 209 0.60 -26.90 -11.99
C ALA A 209 1.75 -27.87 -12.29
N THR A 210 1.79 -28.46 -13.49
CA THR A 210 2.96 -29.24 -13.94
C THR A 210 4.22 -28.38 -13.97
N ALA A 211 4.09 -27.14 -14.42
CA ALA A 211 5.13 -26.12 -14.31
C ALA A 211 4.49 -24.73 -14.20
N ILE A 212 5.17 -23.83 -13.51
CA ILE A 212 4.81 -22.41 -13.44
C ILE A 212 5.90 -21.61 -14.15
N SER A 213 5.49 -20.72 -15.06
CA SER A 213 6.38 -19.78 -15.73
C SER A 213 5.91 -18.35 -15.47
N GLY A 214 6.86 -17.44 -15.29
CA GLY A 214 6.55 -16.09 -14.79
C GLY A 214 6.20 -16.12 -13.30
N GLY A 215 5.47 -15.11 -12.85
CA GLY A 215 5.08 -14.94 -11.46
C GLY A 215 4.52 -13.55 -11.21
N TYR A 216 4.28 -13.27 -9.95
CA TYR A 216 3.91 -11.94 -9.47
C TYR A 216 5.09 -11.36 -8.70
N GLY A 217 5.26 -10.03 -8.73
CA GLY A 217 6.14 -9.35 -7.79
C GLY A 217 5.49 -9.34 -6.40
N THR A 218 5.40 -8.17 -5.78
CA THR A 218 4.55 -7.99 -4.60
C THR A 218 3.08 -8.10 -5.00
N ALA A 219 2.31 -8.95 -4.32
CA ALA A 219 0.87 -9.03 -4.55
C ALA A 219 0.19 -7.74 -4.07
N ASN A 220 -0.87 -7.31 -4.76
CA ASN A 220 -1.66 -6.18 -4.32
C ASN A 220 -2.57 -6.62 -3.16
N VAL A 221 -2.43 -5.97 -2.01
CA VAL A 221 -3.18 -6.28 -0.80
C VAL A 221 -3.82 -5.00 -0.28
N PRO A 222 -5.13 -4.78 -0.49
CA PRO A 222 -5.76 -3.51 -0.14
C PRO A 222 -5.80 -3.23 1.36
N SER A 223 -5.90 -4.26 2.20
CA SER A 223 -5.93 -4.14 3.67
C SER A 223 -5.77 -5.51 4.35
N GLY A 224 -5.55 -5.50 5.66
CA GLY A 224 -5.59 -6.70 6.52
C GLY A 224 -4.24 -7.29 6.88
N LEU A 225 -3.13 -6.77 6.35
CA LEU A 225 -1.78 -7.18 6.75
C LEU A 225 -1.29 -6.39 7.97
N PRO A 226 -0.55 -7.02 8.89
CA PRO A 226 0.19 -6.31 9.94
C PRO A 226 1.19 -5.29 9.36
N THR A 227 1.42 -4.18 10.07
CA THR A 227 2.45 -3.19 9.71
C THR A 227 3.82 -3.87 9.57
N GLY A 228 4.55 -3.54 8.51
CA GLY A 228 5.87 -4.13 8.22
C GLY A 228 5.81 -5.52 7.60
N THR A 229 4.65 -5.97 7.11
CA THR A 229 4.51 -7.24 6.38
C THR A 229 4.02 -7.04 4.95
N ALA A 230 4.37 -7.96 4.06
CA ALA A 230 3.87 -8.02 2.69
C ALA A 230 3.59 -9.47 2.28
N LEU A 231 2.87 -9.65 1.17
CA LEU A 231 2.73 -10.95 0.54
C LEU A 231 3.78 -11.15 -0.55
N PHE A 232 4.56 -12.21 -0.41
CA PHE A 232 5.55 -12.62 -1.39
C PHE A 232 5.07 -13.84 -2.16
N TYR A 233 5.03 -13.73 -3.48
CA TYR A 233 4.73 -14.86 -4.35
C TYR A 233 5.98 -15.70 -4.60
N GLN A 234 5.86 -17.01 -4.43
CA GLN A 234 6.94 -17.96 -4.70
C GLN A 234 6.43 -19.26 -5.33
N THR A 235 7.33 -19.96 -6.01
CA THR A 235 7.06 -21.30 -6.54
C THR A 235 7.81 -22.35 -5.73
N GLN A 236 7.14 -23.44 -5.39
CA GLN A 236 7.73 -24.55 -4.65
C GLN A 236 7.35 -25.89 -5.30
N THR A 237 8.27 -26.85 -5.33
CA THR A 237 7.95 -28.22 -5.72
C THR A 237 6.95 -28.83 -4.74
N GLY A 238 5.82 -29.35 -5.23
CA GLY A 238 4.75 -29.90 -4.40
C GLY A 238 3.42 -29.93 -5.13
N GLY A 239 2.33 -30.21 -4.40
CA GLY A 239 1.00 -30.34 -5.00
C GLY A 239 0.81 -31.65 -5.76
N SER A 240 -0.37 -31.78 -6.35
CA SER A 240 -0.76 -32.97 -7.12
C SER A 240 -0.22 -32.94 -8.55
N ASN A 241 -0.03 -31.75 -9.13
CA ASN A 241 0.51 -31.59 -10.49
C ASN A 241 2.03 -31.34 -10.50
N GLY A 242 2.63 -30.95 -9.36
CA GLY A 242 4.08 -31.02 -9.13
C GLY A 242 4.76 -29.69 -8.80
N THR A 243 4.14 -28.56 -9.13
CA THR A 243 4.62 -27.21 -8.78
C THR A 243 3.50 -26.38 -8.16
N LEU A 244 3.70 -25.91 -6.93
CA LEU A 244 2.79 -24.97 -6.26
C LEU A 244 3.20 -23.53 -6.53
N GLY A 245 2.21 -22.68 -6.77
CA GLY A 245 2.34 -21.23 -6.71
C GLY A 245 1.72 -20.73 -5.41
N GLN A 246 2.51 -20.12 -4.55
CA GLN A 246 2.11 -19.76 -3.18
C GLN A 246 2.29 -18.27 -2.94
N VAL A 247 1.46 -17.72 -2.06
CA VAL A 247 1.72 -16.44 -1.40
C VAL A 247 1.97 -16.68 0.08
N THR A 248 2.99 -16.03 0.61
CA THR A 248 3.35 -16.08 2.02
C THR A 248 3.34 -14.66 2.59
N ALA A 249 2.65 -14.47 3.71
CA ALA A 249 2.76 -13.27 4.52
C ALA A 249 4.07 -13.30 5.28
N ASP A 250 4.94 -12.31 5.05
CA ASP A 250 6.26 -12.28 5.66
C ASP A 250 6.72 -10.84 5.91
N VAL A 251 7.81 -10.70 6.66
CA VAL A 251 8.42 -9.41 6.97
C VAL A 251 8.81 -8.68 5.68
N GLN A 252 8.44 -7.40 5.64
CA GLN A 252 8.89 -6.45 4.63
C GLN A 252 9.77 -5.40 5.29
N LEU A 253 11.07 -5.45 5.02
CA LEU A 253 12.01 -4.45 5.51
C LEU A 253 11.71 -3.08 4.92
N LYS A 254 11.93 -2.04 5.73
CA LYS A 254 11.79 -0.63 5.37
C LYS A 254 13.18 0.03 5.31
N LEU A 255 13.41 0.82 4.27
CA LEU A 255 14.49 1.79 4.23
C LEU A 255 13.93 3.13 4.72
N SER A 256 14.30 3.51 5.94
CA SER A 256 13.95 4.82 6.51
C SER A 256 15.02 5.83 6.13
N ILE A 257 14.61 7.01 5.66
CA ILE A 257 15.52 8.06 5.20
C ILE A 257 15.10 9.39 5.83
N ASN A 258 15.98 10.04 6.58
CA ASN A 258 15.82 11.45 6.88
C ASN A 258 16.31 12.28 5.69
N PRO A 259 15.44 12.97 4.94
CA PRO A 259 15.85 13.64 3.71
C PRO A 259 16.71 14.89 3.95
N ARG A 260 16.75 15.41 5.18
CA ARG A 260 17.53 16.61 5.56
C ARG A 260 18.94 16.26 6.01
N SER A 261 19.09 15.31 6.93
CA SER A 261 20.42 14.88 7.39
C SER A 261 21.07 13.87 6.44
N GLY A 262 20.25 13.12 5.71
CA GLY A 262 20.70 11.99 4.90
C GLY A 262 20.73 10.66 5.65
N ALA A 263 20.50 10.68 6.97
CA ALA A 263 20.53 9.51 7.83
C ALA A 263 19.61 8.43 7.29
N THR A 264 20.15 7.22 7.10
CA THR A 264 19.43 6.12 6.46
C THR A 264 19.58 4.85 7.27
N SER A 265 18.50 4.10 7.44
CA SER A 265 18.47 2.81 8.16
C SER A 265 17.62 1.78 7.44
N ILE A 266 18.02 0.51 7.55
CA ILE A 266 17.17 -0.65 7.23
C ILE A 266 16.48 -1.08 8.52
N GLU A 267 15.16 -1.09 8.52
CA GLU A 267 14.31 -1.32 9.68
C GLU A 267 13.40 -2.53 9.46
N ASN A 268 13.20 -3.28 10.54
CA ASN A 268 12.18 -4.31 10.63
C ASN A 268 11.13 -3.84 11.63
N LEU A 269 9.93 -3.53 11.13
CA LEU A 269 8.84 -3.01 11.96
C LEU A 269 8.06 -4.11 12.70
N VAL A 270 8.32 -5.39 12.42
CA VAL A 270 7.59 -6.50 13.03
C VAL A 270 8.28 -6.91 14.33
N ALA A 271 7.62 -6.66 15.46
CA ALA A 271 8.14 -7.04 16.76
C ALA A 271 8.19 -8.58 16.92
N GLY A 272 9.31 -9.10 17.43
CA GLY A 272 9.48 -10.52 17.72
C GLY A 272 9.86 -11.41 16.52
N GLU A 273 9.74 -10.90 15.30
CA GLU A 273 10.09 -11.64 14.07
C GLU A 273 11.40 -11.12 13.50
N ASN A 274 12.44 -11.97 13.45
CA ASN A 274 13.72 -11.61 12.87
C ASN A 274 13.73 -11.90 11.37
N GLU A 275 14.27 -10.99 10.57
CA GLU A 275 14.47 -11.22 9.14
C GLU A 275 15.95 -11.56 8.86
N GLN A 276 16.17 -12.59 8.04
CA GLN A 276 17.50 -12.98 7.60
C GLN A 276 17.74 -12.45 6.20
N ILE A 277 18.85 -11.72 6.03
CA ILE A 277 19.25 -11.19 4.73
C ILE A 277 20.69 -11.55 4.43
N ASP A 278 20.96 -11.84 3.18
CA ASP A 278 22.30 -12.13 2.63
C ASP A 278 22.66 -11.15 1.50
N GLY A 279 21.81 -10.14 1.24
CA GLY A 279 22.11 -9.06 0.32
C GLY A 279 21.15 -7.90 0.47
N TYR A 280 21.61 -6.69 0.13
CA TYR A 280 20.72 -5.54 -0.08
C TYR A 280 21.26 -4.60 -1.15
N LEU A 281 20.37 -3.88 -1.80
CA LEU A 281 20.67 -2.94 -2.87
C LEU A 281 19.70 -1.77 -2.84
N ILE A 282 20.27 -0.57 -2.70
CA ILE A 282 19.58 0.70 -2.80
C ILE A 282 19.97 1.32 -4.14
N LYS A 283 18.99 1.68 -4.97
CA LYS A 283 19.24 2.32 -6.27
C LYS A 283 18.62 3.70 -6.28
N SER A 284 19.31 4.65 -6.91
CA SER A 284 18.83 6.01 -7.11
C SER A 284 19.00 6.40 -8.57
N ALA A 285 17.88 6.60 -9.27
CA ALA A 285 17.92 7.07 -10.66
C ALA A 285 18.40 8.53 -10.77
N ALA A 286 18.26 9.30 -9.68
CA ALA A 286 18.60 10.72 -9.62
C ALA A 286 20.05 10.98 -9.16
N GLY A 287 20.82 9.94 -8.81
CA GLY A 287 22.18 10.13 -8.30
C GLY A 287 22.23 10.67 -6.87
N SER A 288 21.17 10.51 -6.09
CA SER A 288 21.01 11.09 -4.74
C SER A 288 21.74 10.33 -3.62
N LEU A 289 22.62 9.37 -3.95
CA LEU A 289 23.38 8.63 -2.94
C LEU A 289 24.79 9.20 -2.77
N VAL A 290 25.33 9.12 -1.57
CA VAL A 290 26.72 9.49 -1.23
C VAL A 290 27.42 8.34 -0.54
N THR A 291 28.66 8.06 -0.93
CA THR A 291 29.40 6.87 -0.46
C THR A 291 30.37 7.13 0.67
N GLY A 292 30.79 8.40 0.87
CA GLY A 292 31.73 8.77 1.93
C GLY A 292 31.24 8.47 3.36
N PRO A 293 29.99 8.83 3.73
CA PRO A 293 29.43 8.56 5.06
C PRO A 293 28.72 7.19 5.16
N TRP A 294 28.88 6.31 4.17
CA TRP A 294 28.25 5.00 4.20
C TRP A 294 28.89 4.14 5.29
N THR A 295 28.07 3.69 6.24
CA THR A 295 28.46 2.70 7.26
C THR A 295 27.90 1.35 6.84
N SER A 296 28.71 0.58 6.11
CA SER A 296 28.30 -0.75 5.64
C SER A 296 28.19 -1.75 6.80
N PHE A 297 27.50 -2.88 6.60
CA PHE A 297 27.45 -3.97 7.58
C PHE A 297 28.84 -4.56 7.81
N ARG A 298 29.67 -4.54 6.77
CA ARG A 298 31.08 -4.88 6.86
C ARG A 298 31.84 -3.90 7.79
N ASP A 299 31.63 -2.60 7.63
CA ASP A 299 32.24 -1.58 8.49
C ASP A 299 31.72 -1.65 9.93
N ALA A 300 30.48 -2.10 10.12
CA ALA A 300 29.88 -2.40 11.41
C ALA A 300 30.42 -3.70 12.06
N GLY A 301 31.38 -4.38 11.42
CA GLY A 301 32.15 -5.48 11.99
C GLY A 301 31.79 -6.88 11.49
N ASP A 302 30.81 -7.04 10.59
CA ASP A 302 30.48 -8.33 9.99
C ASP A 302 31.29 -8.56 8.71
N THR A 303 32.46 -9.17 8.86
CA THR A 303 33.44 -9.35 7.78
C THR A 303 33.00 -10.29 6.65
N ASN A 304 31.86 -10.97 6.79
CA ASN A 304 31.29 -11.82 5.74
C ASN A 304 30.57 -11.02 4.65
N TRP A 305 30.20 -9.77 4.94
CA TRP A 305 29.61 -8.87 3.96
C TRP A 305 30.69 -8.30 3.04
N THR A 306 30.34 -8.18 1.77
CA THR A 306 31.18 -7.57 0.74
C THR A 306 30.41 -6.44 0.08
N GLU A 307 31.02 -5.27 0.07
CA GLU A 307 30.48 -4.08 -0.58
C GLU A 307 30.45 -4.25 -2.09
N SER A 308 29.37 -3.78 -2.70
CA SER A 308 29.27 -3.60 -4.15
C SER A 308 30.12 -2.39 -4.60
N ASN A 309 30.18 -2.14 -5.91
CA ASN A 309 30.80 -0.93 -6.45
C ASN A 309 29.89 0.29 -6.18
N ALA A 310 29.96 0.80 -4.95
CA ALA A 310 29.12 1.88 -4.47
C ALA A 310 29.36 3.18 -5.24
N GLY A 311 28.29 3.91 -5.51
CA GLY A 311 28.33 5.21 -6.17
C GLY A 311 27.00 5.95 -6.06
N PRO A 312 26.88 7.12 -6.71
CA PRO A 312 25.69 7.97 -6.54
C PRO A 312 24.36 7.34 -6.95
N ASN A 313 24.41 6.31 -7.80
CA ASN A 313 23.22 5.63 -8.32
C ASN A 313 22.92 4.31 -7.62
N SER A 314 23.87 3.77 -6.85
CA SER A 314 23.67 2.48 -6.18
C SER A 314 24.62 2.26 -5.01
N ILE A 315 24.09 1.77 -3.91
CA ILE A 315 24.84 1.29 -2.74
C ILE A 315 24.24 -0.06 -2.33
N GLY A 316 25.07 -1.00 -1.92
CA GLY A 316 24.59 -2.32 -1.51
C GLY A 316 25.72 -3.25 -1.10
N GLU A 317 25.35 -4.32 -0.40
CA GLU A 317 26.27 -5.36 0.02
C GLU A 317 25.69 -6.74 -0.26
N LEU A 318 26.58 -7.73 -0.32
CA LEU A 318 26.25 -9.13 -0.47
C LEU A 318 27.06 -9.97 0.53
N ASN A 319 26.41 -10.94 1.15
CA ASN A 319 27.01 -11.96 1.98
C ASN A 319 26.86 -13.32 1.28
N LEU A 320 27.95 -13.83 0.71
CA LEU A 320 27.93 -15.10 -0.03
C LEU A 320 28.15 -16.33 0.86
N ALA A 321 28.55 -16.13 2.12
CA ALA A 321 29.03 -17.19 3.00
C ALA A 321 28.08 -17.48 4.18
N SER A 322 27.23 -16.52 4.53
CA SER A 322 26.32 -16.55 5.67
C SER A 322 25.14 -15.62 5.43
N THR A 323 24.32 -15.43 6.45
CA THR A 323 23.23 -14.47 6.53
C THR A 323 23.55 -13.45 7.63
N GLY A 324 23.04 -12.23 7.48
CA GLY A 324 22.91 -11.26 8.56
C GLY A 324 21.46 -11.20 9.05
N THR A 325 21.27 -10.66 10.25
CA THR A 325 19.95 -10.56 10.88
C THR A 325 19.55 -9.10 11.08
N VAL A 326 18.35 -8.76 10.65
CA VAL A 326 17.63 -7.56 11.09
C VAL A 326 16.60 -8.01 12.13
N ALA A 327 16.91 -7.74 13.40
CA ALA A 327 16.07 -8.20 14.50
C ALA A 327 14.66 -7.58 14.43
N GLY A 328 13.65 -8.28 14.97
CA GLY A 328 12.30 -7.73 15.05
C GLY A 328 12.25 -6.45 15.88
N ALA A 329 11.52 -5.43 15.39
CA ALA A 329 11.58 -4.04 15.88
C ALA A 329 13.01 -3.44 15.92
N GLY A 330 13.92 -3.99 15.13
CA GLY A 330 15.33 -3.60 15.07
C GLY A 330 15.64 -2.69 13.89
N SER A 331 16.76 -1.97 14.00
CA SER A 331 17.27 -1.07 12.97
C SER A 331 18.76 -1.32 12.72
N LYS A 332 19.17 -1.15 11.46
CA LYS A 332 20.55 -1.16 11.00
C LYS A 332 20.84 0.16 10.30
N SER A 333 21.60 1.04 10.96
CA SER A 333 22.05 2.29 10.34
C SER A 333 23.02 2.02 9.19
N LEU A 334 22.86 2.80 8.12
CA LEU A 334 23.76 2.86 6.97
C LEU A 334 24.55 4.18 6.93
N GLY A 335 24.40 5.05 7.93
CA GLY A 335 24.94 6.41 7.94
C GLY A 335 24.18 7.38 7.03
N ASN A 336 24.74 8.56 6.77
CA ASN A 336 24.08 9.61 5.97
C ASN A 336 24.27 9.43 4.46
N ILE A 337 23.77 8.33 3.91
CA ILE A 337 23.99 7.98 2.49
C ILE A 337 23.06 8.69 1.51
N TYR A 338 22.06 9.43 1.98
CA TYR A 338 21.14 10.18 1.13
C TYR A 338 21.53 11.65 1.05
N SER A 339 21.50 12.24 -0.14
CA SER A 339 21.74 13.66 -0.34
C SER A 339 20.75 14.26 -1.32
N PHE A 340 20.02 15.26 -0.85
CA PHE A 340 19.13 16.07 -1.64
C PHE A 340 19.18 17.51 -1.15
N ASN A 341 19.52 18.44 -2.05
CA ASN A 341 19.50 19.86 -1.76
C ASN A 341 18.45 20.53 -2.65
N PRO A 342 17.23 20.78 -2.14
CA PRO A 342 16.19 21.39 -2.94
C PRO A 342 16.60 22.81 -3.36
N THR A 343 16.30 23.16 -4.61
CA THR A 343 16.56 24.49 -5.17
C THR A 343 15.35 25.41 -5.11
N THR A 344 14.16 24.83 -4.93
CA THR A 344 12.89 25.53 -4.77
C THR A 344 12.04 24.86 -3.70
N PHE A 345 11.18 25.64 -3.07
CA PHE A 345 10.15 25.12 -2.16
C PHE A 345 9.23 24.13 -2.88
N GLY A 346 8.84 23.04 -2.21
CA GLY A 346 7.97 22.01 -2.78
C GLY A 346 8.62 21.10 -3.83
N GLN A 347 9.92 21.26 -4.10
CA GLN A 347 10.66 20.32 -4.94
C GLN A 347 10.66 18.95 -4.25
N ALA A 348 10.06 17.95 -4.90
CA ALA A 348 9.94 16.59 -4.38
C ALA A 348 11.32 15.92 -4.22
N GLU A 349 11.48 15.20 -3.12
CA GLU A 349 12.65 14.39 -2.80
C GLU A 349 12.76 13.20 -3.78
N PRO A 350 13.88 13.02 -4.50
CA PRO A 350 14.08 11.83 -5.31
C PRO A 350 14.04 10.58 -4.45
N THR A 351 13.08 9.70 -4.71
CA THR A 351 12.89 8.47 -3.92
C THR A 351 13.76 7.34 -4.49
N PRO A 352 14.68 6.76 -3.72
CA PRO A 352 15.41 5.57 -4.15
C PRO A 352 14.50 4.33 -4.15
N THR A 353 14.97 3.24 -4.74
CA THR A 353 14.35 1.91 -4.60
C THR A 353 15.19 1.05 -3.66
N PHE A 354 14.54 0.21 -2.86
CA PHE A 354 15.20 -0.69 -1.92
C PHE A 354 14.84 -2.14 -2.22
N GLU A 355 15.86 -2.96 -2.47
CA GLU A 355 15.76 -4.42 -2.64
C GLU A 355 16.64 -5.10 -1.58
N TYR A 356 16.20 -6.25 -1.10
CA TYR A 356 17.00 -7.11 -0.23
C TYR A 356 16.83 -8.57 -0.64
N HIS A 357 17.85 -9.40 -0.39
CA HIS A 357 17.81 -10.82 -0.69
C HIS A 357 17.63 -11.60 0.61
N VAL A 358 16.71 -12.56 0.57
CA VAL A 358 16.42 -13.48 1.66
C VAL A 358 16.98 -14.85 1.27
N PRO A 359 17.77 -15.50 2.14
CA PRO A 359 18.33 -16.83 1.90
C PRO A 359 17.24 -17.85 1.55
N GLY A 360 17.30 -18.41 0.33
CA GLY A 360 16.29 -19.35 -0.17
C GLY A 360 14.94 -18.72 -0.57
N GLY A 361 14.70 -17.46 -0.22
CA GLY A 361 13.49 -16.70 -0.57
C GLY A 361 13.65 -15.76 -1.78
N GLY A 362 14.88 -15.52 -2.23
CA GLY A 362 15.15 -14.68 -3.40
C GLY A 362 15.14 -13.18 -3.07
N THR A 363 15.05 -12.34 -4.11
CA THR A 363 15.02 -10.88 -3.96
C THR A 363 13.60 -10.39 -3.62
N ARG A 364 13.50 -9.60 -2.55
CA ARG A 364 12.31 -8.88 -2.11
C ARG A 364 12.46 -7.39 -2.34
N THR A 365 11.34 -6.72 -2.61
CA THR A 365 11.27 -5.26 -2.63
C THR A 365 10.90 -4.77 -1.24
N GLY A 366 11.75 -3.94 -0.64
CA GLY A 366 11.45 -3.28 0.62
C GLY A 366 10.69 -1.98 0.43
N LEU A 367 10.16 -1.46 1.52
CA LEU A 367 9.53 -0.15 1.56
C LEU A 367 10.60 0.94 1.61
N VAL A 368 10.30 2.11 1.08
CA VAL A 368 11.13 3.31 1.23
C VAL A 368 10.24 4.38 1.82
N GLU A 369 10.64 4.90 2.98
CA GLU A 369 9.89 5.93 3.69
C GLU A 369 10.84 7.07 4.07
N PHE A 370 10.36 8.30 3.91
CA PHE A 370 11.08 9.46 4.41
C PHE A 370 10.60 9.78 5.81
N ASP A 371 11.46 9.55 6.80
CA ASP A 371 11.23 9.83 8.20
C ASP A 371 12.04 11.06 8.63
N GLY A 372 11.44 12.23 8.46
CA GLY A 372 12.07 13.51 8.80
C GLY A 372 11.41 14.71 8.12
N PRO A 373 11.97 15.91 8.34
CA PRO A 373 11.43 17.15 7.77
C PRO A 373 11.40 17.13 6.24
N ARG A 374 10.24 17.40 5.65
CA ARG A 374 10.03 17.40 4.19
C ARG A 374 10.20 18.79 3.58
N ASN A 375 10.59 18.87 2.31
CA ASN A 375 10.67 20.15 1.58
C ASN A 375 9.28 20.68 1.17
N ASN A 376 8.37 20.83 2.14
CA ASN A 376 6.99 21.27 1.93
C ASN A 376 6.39 21.88 3.22
N LEU A 377 5.17 22.41 3.14
CA LEU A 377 4.32 22.55 4.32
C LEU A 377 3.72 21.19 4.66
N VAL A 378 3.74 20.87 5.95
CA VAL A 378 3.23 19.62 6.49
C VAL A 378 2.12 19.92 7.49
N LEU A 379 0.95 19.30 7.28
CA LEU A 379 -0.10 19.20 8.27
C LEU A 379 0.25 18.03 9.21
N LEU A 380 0.63 18.36 10.43
CA LEU A 380 0.82 17.41 11.52
C LEU A 380 -0.55 17.14 12.15
N VAL A 381 -0.86 15.88 12.39
CA VAL A 381 -2.14 15.44 12.96
C VAL A 381 -1.85 14.39 14.03
N ASP A 382 -2.27 14.63 15.25
CA ASP A 382 -2.24 13.64 16.31
C ASP A 382 -3.61 12.94 16.36
N PRO A 383 -3.71 11.69 15.87
CA PRO A 383 -4.99 10.99 15.84
C PRO A 383 -5.50 10.59 17.23
N ALA A 384 -4.66 10.64 18.27
CA ALA A 384 -5.06 10.29 19.64
C ALA A 384 -5.72 11.46 20.37
N THR A 385 -5.28 12.69 20.09
CA THR A 385 -5.80 13.92 20.71
C THR A 385 -6.73 14.71 19.80
N GLY A 386 -6.62 14.53 18.49
CA GLY A 386 -7.31 15.31 17.47
C GLY A 386 -6.56 16.59 17.08
N ASP A 387 -5.47 16.91 17.76
CA ASP A 387 -4.70 18.14 17.52
C ASP A 387 -4.08 18.14 16.13
N ALA A 388 -4.07 19.32 15.49
CA ALA A 388 -3.42 19.53 14.22
C ALA A 388 -2.60 20.82 14.19
N ALA A 389 -1.58 20.85 13.33
CA ALA A 389 -0.76 22.03 13.12
C ALA A 389 -0.14 22.07 11.73
N ILE A 390 0.05 23.28 11.18
CA ILE A 390 0.82 23.50 9.96
C ILE A 390 2.27 23.79 10.34
N GLN A 391 3.21 23.07 9.73
CA GLN A 391 4.63 23.34 9.89
C GLN A 391 5.30 23.54 8.53
N ASN A 392 6.12 24.58 8.41
CA ASN A 392 7.04 24.69 7.29
C ASN A 392 8.30 23.87 7.56
N GLN A 393 8.32 22.64 7.07
CA GLN A 393 9.46 21.73 7.24
C GLN A 393 10.56 21.92 6.20
N SER A 394 10.38 22.85 5.25
CA SER A 394 11.40 23.19 4.25
C SER A 394 12.50 24.08 4.83
N THR A 395 13.54 24.37 4.04
CA THR A 395 14.55 25.39 4.34
C THR A 395 14.19 26.78 3.79
N PHE A 396 13.09 26.88 3.04
CA PHE A 396 12.66 28.12 2.40
C PHE A 396 11.69 28.87 3.30
N ASN A 397 11.82 30.19 3.33
CA ASN A 397 10.77 31.03 3.89
C ASN A 397 9.63 31.10 2.88
N VAL A 398 8.41 30.81 3.33
CA VAL A 398 7.20 30.93 2.51
C VAL A 398 6.20 31.84 3.20
N ALA A 399 5.28 32.39 2.42
CA ALA A 399 4.14 33.12 2.95
C ALA A 399 2.88 32.49 2.37
N ILE A 400 1.95 32.12 3.25
CA ILE A 400 0.64 31.60 2.85
C ILE A 400 -0.45 32.62 3.17
N ASP A 401 -1.46 32.67 2.33
CA ASP A 401 -2.66 33.47 2.50
C ASP A 401 -3.92 32.60 2.42
N GLY A 402 -3.79 31.28 2.29
CA GLY A 402 -4.90 30.33 2.39
C GLY A 402 -4.47 28.91 2.73
N TYR A 403 -5.37 28.14 3.34
CA TYR A 403 -5.24 26.68 3.42
C TYR A 403 -6.60 25.98 3.36
N LEU A 404 -6.57 24.71 2.97
CA LEU A 404 -7.71 23.81 2.92
C LEU A 404 -7.27 22.41 3.32
N VAL A 405 -7.98 21.84 4.29
CA VAL A 405 -7.89 20.43 4.69
C VAL A 405 -9.22 19.78 4.30
N THR A 406 -9.17 18.62 3.65
CA THR A 406 -10.36 17.84 3.27
C THR A 406 -10.27 16.41 3.77
N SER A 407 -11.42 15.77 3.98
CA SER A 407 -11.52 14.35 4.33
C SER A 407 -12.63 13.71 3.51
N ALA A 408 -12.35 12.56 2.87
CA ALA A 408 -13.37 11.82 2.13
C ALA A 408 -14.36 11.09 3.06
N SER A 409 -13.88 10.67 4.23
CA SER A 409 -14.60 9.99 5.30
C SER A 409 -15.35 10.93 6.25
N SER A 410 -15.16 12.24 6.10
CA SER A 410 -15.66 13.27 7.02
C SER A 410 -15.07 13.21 8.44
N ALA A 411 -13.76 12.98 8.54
CA ALA A 411 -12.98 12.87 9.78
C ALA A 411 -12.51 14.23 10.37
N LEU A 412 -13.13 15.36 10.00
CA LEU A 412 -12.77 16.69 10.52
C LEU A 412 -13.77 17.18 11.57
N ASP A 413 -13.27 17.88 12.59
CA ASP A 413 -14.09 18.55 13.61
C ASP A 413 -14.10 20.08 13.38
N PRO A 414 -15.15 20.64 12.77
CA PRO A 414 -15.24 22.08 12.51
C PRO A 414 -15.59 22.90 13.76
N ALA A 415 -15.82 22.28 14.92
CA ALA A 415 -16.19 22.99 16.15
C ALA A 415 -14.97 23.40 16.99
N ASN A 416 -13.84 22.71 16.83
CA ASN A 416 -12.66 22.83 17.70
C ASN A 416 -11.40 23.28 16.94
N ASN A 417 -11.55 23.89 15.76
CA ASN A 417 -10.43 24.41 15.00
C ASN A 417 -10.03 25.82 15.48
N ASP A 418 -8.72 26.06 15.57
CA ASP A 418 -8.17 27.38 15.88
C ASP A 418 -7.85 28.15 14.60
N SER A 419 -8.15 29.45 14.61
CA SER A 419 -7.79 30.35 13.51
C SER A 419 -6.31 30.69 13.51
N LEU A 420 -5.70 30.82 12.31
CA LEU A 420 -4.32 31.29 12.14
C LEU A 420 -4.11 32.77 12.53
N GLY A 421 -5.17 33.48 12.89
CA GLY A 421 -5.11 34.75 13.60
C GLY A 421 -5.83 35.89 12.89
N SER A 422 -5.53 37.13 13.29
CA SER A 422 -6.24 38.30 12.80
C SER A 422 -6.14 38.46 11.28
N GLY A 423 -7.28 38.53 10.59
CA GLY A 423 -7.37 38.70 9.14
C GLY A 423 -7.61 37.41 8.37
N TRP A 424 -7.49 36.25 9.02
CA TRP A 424 -7.91 34.96 8.47
C TRP A 424 -9.42 34.79 8.62
N THR A 425 -10.07 34.30 7.56
CA THR A 425 -11.52 34.08 7.52
C THR A 425 -11.80 32.65 7.09
N GLU A 426 -12.62 31.96 7.87
CA GLU A 426 -13.01 30.57 7.63
C GLU A 426 -13.84 30.39 6.35
N SER A 427 -13.62 29.28 5.64
CA SER A 427 -14.37 28.91 4.44
C SER A 427 -15.44 27.87 4.76
N ASN A 428 -16.63 28.32 5.18
CA ASN A 428 -17.87 27.50 5.27
C ASN A 428 -17.66 26.06 5.79
N GLN A 429 -16.94 25.93 6.91
CA GLN A 429 -16.40 24.66 7.40
C GLN A 429 -17.45 23.56 7.57
N ALA A 430 -17.04 22.31 7.32
CA ALA A 430 -17.82 21.12 7.57
C ALA A 430 -16.92 19.92 7.90
N ALA A 431 -17.49 18.80 8.31
CA ALA A 431 -16.74 17.60 8.68
C ALA A 431 -15.90 17.00 7.54
N ASN A 432 -16.15 17.37 6.29
CA ASN A 432 -15.36 16.96 5.12
C ASN A 432 -14.40 18.05 4.59
N HIS A 433 -14.46 19.28 5.12
CA HIS A 433 -13.52 20.33 4.74
C HIS A 433 -13.41 21.46 5.78
N ILE A 434 -12.18 21.85 6.09
CA ILE A 434 -11.84 22.99 6.96
C ILE A 434 -10.78 23.82 6.25
N GLY A 435 -10.95 25.13 6.21
CA GLY A 435 -9.99 26.02 5.55
C GLY A 435 -10.18 27.46 5.96
N GLU A 436 -9.12 28.24 5.78
CA GLU A 436 -9.14 29.68 6.00
C GLU A 436 -8.43 30.41 4.86
N LEU A 437 -8.83 31.67 4.63
CA LEU A 437 -8.25 32.56 3.64
C LEU A 437 -8.03 33.96 4.25
N ASN A 438 -6.92 34.58 3.90
CA ASN A 438 -6.59 35.96 4.21
C ASN A 438 -6.45 36.79 2.93
N LEU A 439 -7.53 37.46 2.53
CA LEU A 439 -7.57 38.22 1.26
C LEU A 439 -6.69 39.47 1.22
N ASN A 440 -6.22 39.94 2.38
CA ASN A 440 -5.54 41.25 2.51
C ASN A 440 -4.16 41.15 3.17
N GLY A 441 -3.65 39.93 3.35
CA GLY A 441 -2.40 39.68 4.04
C GLY A 441 -1.95 38.24 3.88
N SER A 442 -0.83 37.92 4.51
CA SER A 442 -0.27 36.58 4.51
C SER A 442 0.40 36.26 5.85
N LEU A 443 0.49 34.98 6.16
CA LEU A 443 1.26 34.44 7.27
C LEU A 443 2.63 34.01 6.74
N ALA A 444 3.68 34.70 7.18
CA ALA A 444 5.05 34.30 6.92
C ALA A 444 5.41 33.10 7.80
N LEU A 445 5.88 32.03 7.17
CA LEU A 445 6.39 30.82 7.81
C LEU A 445 7.86 30.67 7.42
N SER A 446 8.76 30.92 8.38
CA SER A 446 10.18 30.68 8.17
C SER A 446 10.47 29.19 7.94
N GLY A 447 11.49 28.89 7.15
CA GLY A 447 11.94 27.50 6.97
C GLY A 447 12.32 26.88 8.32
N GLY A 448 11.86 25.66 8.59
CA GLY A 448 12.08 24.95 9.85
C GLY A 448 11.35 25.56 11.06
N SER A 449 10.38 26.46 10.85
CA SER A 449 9.67 27.09 11.96
C SER A 449 8.88 26.10 12.82
N ALA A 450 8.64 26.49 14.09
CA ALA A 450 7.75 25.77 14.98
C ALA A 450 6.33 25.63 14.39
N PRO A 451 5.63 24.51 14.63
CA PRO A 451 4.27 24.31 14.13
C PRO A 451 3.31 25.41 14.57
N LYS A 452 2.37 25.76 13.69
CA LYS A 452 1.24 26.65 13.98
C LYS A 452 0.01 25.80 14.20
N SER A 453 -0.48 25.79 15.44
CA SER A 453 -1.68 25.03 15.80
C SER A 453 -2.88 25.46 14.97
N LEU A 454 -3.69 24.47 14.59
CA LEU A 454 -5.02 24.62 14.03
C LEU A 454 -6.09 24.08 15.01
N GLY A 455 -5.76 23.92 16.28
CA GLY A 455 -6.63 23.32 17.29
C GLY A 455 -6.82 21.82 17.09
N SER A 456 -7.90 21.28 17.67
CA SER A 456 -8.28 19.87 17.57
C SER A 456 -9.15 19.65 16.33
N LEU A 457 -8.51 19.72 15.17
CA LEU A 457 -9.13 19.69 13.84
C LEU A 457 -9.56 18.29 13.39
N PHE A 458 -8.94 17.23 13.92
CA PHE A 458 -9.22 15.84 13.54
C PHE A 458 -10.18 15.17 14.52
N ASP A 459 -11.20 14.49 14.00
CA ASP A 459 -12.13 13.72 14.83
C ASP A 459 -11.45 12.44 15.34
N VAL A 460 -11.34 12.30 16.66
CA VAL A 460 -10.63 11.17 17.28
C VAL A 460 -11.36 9.87 16.96
N GLY A 461 -10.65 8.97 16.27
CA GLY A 461 -11.21 7.71 15.76
C GLY A 461 -11.77 7.80 14.33
N GLY A 462 -11.67 8.97 13.68
CA GLY A 462 -11.89 9.12 12.24
C GLY A 462 -10.84 8.38 11.40
N GLU A 463 -11.14 8.19 10.12
CA GLU A 463 -10.18 7.59 9.19
C GLU A 463 -9.03 8.56 8.90
N GLN A 464 -7.80 8.04 8.78
CA GLN A 464 -6.61 8.83 8.50
C GLN A 464 -6.49 9.17 7.01
N ASP A 465 -7.46 9.92 6.48
CA ASP A 465 -7.64 10.18 5.04
C ASP A 465 -7.58 11.67 4.65
N LEU A 466 -7.02 12.52 5.51
CA LEU A 466 -6.92 13.94 5.24
C LEU A 466 -6.02 14.25 4.03
N ASP A 467 -6.48 15.22 3.23
CA ASP A 467 -5.73 15.90 2.19
C ASP A 467 -5.48 17.36 2.60
N PHE A 468 -4.31 17.90 2.28
CA PHE A 468 -3.91 19.25 2.67
C PHE A 468 -3.43 20.07 1.46
N GLN A 469 -4.02 21.25 1.27
CA GLN A 469 -3.63 22.24 0.28
C GLN A 469 -3.41 23.59 0.95
N PHE A 470 -2.53 24.39 0.37
CA PHE A 470 -2.28 25.76 0.80
C PHE A 470 -2.10 26.68 -0.40
N HIS A 471 -2.50 27.94 -0.21
CA HIS A 471 -2.31 29.00 -1.17
C HIS A 471 -1.13 29.87 -0.70
N LEU A 472 -0.16 30.04 -1.59
CA LEU A 472 0.99 30.90 -1.41
C LEU A 472 0.60 32.34 -1.76
N ALA A 473 1.19 33.29 -1.04
CA ALA A 473 0.97 34.72 -1.26
C ALA A 473 1.44 35.23 -2.65
N ASP A 474 2.15 34.39 -3.42
CA ASP A 474 2.52 34.65 -4.80
C ASP A 474 1.40 34.30 -5.81
N GLY A 475 0.28 33.75 -5.34
CA GLY A 475 -0.88 33.36 -6.14
C GLY A 475 -0.96 31.88 -6.50
N ASN A 476 0.03 31.06 -6.10
CA ASN A 476 0.05 29.64 -6.41
C ASN A 476 -0.67 28.82 -5.34
N THR A 477 -1.41 27.79 -5.75
CA THR A 477 -1.90 26.75 -4.83
C THR A 477 -1.02 25.50 -4.96
N MET A 478 -0.64 24.93 -3.82
CA MET A 478 0.17 23.72 -3.75
C MET A 478 -0.44 22.70 -2.80
N THR A 479 -0.17 21.42 -3.06
CA THR A 479 -0.51 20.33 -2.15
C THR A 479 0.60 20.18 -1.11
N GLY A 480 0.22 20.20 0.16
CA GLY A 480 1.11 19.90 1.27
C GLY A 480 1.19 18.40 1.54
N ILE A 481 1.83 18.04 2.65
CA ILE A 481 1.94 16.66 3.11
C ILE A 481 1.12 16.53 4.39
N VAL A 482 0.38 15.44 4.57
CA VAL A 482 -0.24 15.09 5.85
C VAL A 482 0.63 14.04 6.54
N ARG A 483 0.91 14.24 7.83
CA ARG A 483 1.64 13.28 8.65
C ARG A 483 0.89 13.05 9.96
N TYR A 484 0.47 11.80 10.18
CA TYR A 484 -0.14 11.38 11.43
C TYR A 484 0.92 10.96 12.44
N GLY A 485 0.68 11.28 13.71
CA GLY A 485 1.53 10.94 14.84
C GLY A 485 1.60 12.09 15.85
N GLU A 486 2.10 11.77 17.03
CA GLU A 486 2.32 12.77 18.08
C GLU A 486 3.26 13.87 17.59
N PHE A 487 3.00 15.12 17.98
CA PHE A 487 3.86 16.27 17.65
C PHE A 487 3.83 17.33 18.76
N SER A 488 4.83 18.23 18.75
CA SER A 488 4.96 19.32 19.72
C SER A 488 4.79 20.68 19.04
N LEU A 489 3.90 21.52 19.59
CA LEU A 489 3.66 22.90 19.14
C LEU A 489 4.82 23.85 19.45
N LEU A 490 5.75 23.44 20.31
CA LEU A 490 6.85 24.30 20.74
C LEU A 490 8.01 24.36 19.74
N GLY A 491 7.94 23.58 18.65
CA GLY A 491 9.05 23.43 17.70
C GLY A 491 10.18 22.63 18.35
N GLY A 492 10.51 21.49 17.77
CA GLY A 492 11.56 20.63 18.29
C GLY A 492 11.14 19.68 19.42
N ASN A 493 11.95 18.65 19.65
CA ASN A 493 11.77 17.64 20.70
C ASN A 493 13.03 17.62 21.57
N ALA A 494 12.87 17.83 22.88
CA ALA A 494 13.99 17.78 23.81
C ALA A 494 14.05 16.48 24.65
N ASP A 495 13.27 15.47 24.29
CA ASP A 495 13.43 14.09 24.78
C ASP A 495 14.46 13.38 23.89
N PHE A 496 15.71 13.47 24.29
CA PHE A 496 16.84 12.95 23.52
C PHE A 496 17.12 11.47 23.84
N ASN A 497 16.39 10.87 24.77
CA ASN A 497 16.54 9.46 25.13
C ASN A 497 15.28 8.62 24.88
N GLU A 498 14.26 9.22 24.26
CA GLU A 498 13.01 8.60 23.80
C GLU A 498 12.25 7.88 24.92
N ASN A 499 12.31 8.40 26.14
CA ASN A 499 11.60 7.84 27.28
C ASN A 499 10.26 8.56 27.57
N ASN A 500 9.87 9.47 26.68
CA ASN A 500 8.69 10.33 26.74
C ASN A 500 8.69 11.31 27.94
N LEU A 501 9.87 11.68 28.45
CA LEU A 501 10.02 12.66 29.51
C LEU A 501 11.14 13.64 29.14
N VAL A 502 10.89 14.95 29.24
CA VAL A 502 11.96 15.94 29.11
C VAL A 502 12.48 16.30 30.49
N GLU A 503 13.61 15.71 30.86
CA GLU A 503 14.16 15.81 32.20
C GLU A 503 15.67 16.09 32.23
N GLY A 504 16.28 15.91 33.41
CA GLY A 504 17.71 16.17 33.60
C GLY A 504 18.61 15.25 32.78
N ALA A 505 18.12 14.05 32.42
CA ALA A 505 18.85 13.12 31.55
C ALA A 505 19.06 13.72 30.15
N ASP A 506 18.03 14.36 29.59
CA ASP A 506 18.11 15.00 28.28
C ASP A 506 19.02 16.25 28.32
N PHE A 507 18.95 17.03 29.39
CA PHE A 507 19.90 18.14 29.55
C PHE A 507 21.36 17.66 29.54
N LEU A 508 21.64 16.51 30.16
CA LEU A 508 22.98 15.93 30.15
C LEU A 508 23.38 15.48 28.74
N THR A 509 22.44 14.98 27.94
CA THR A 509 22.68 14.66 26.52
C THR A 509 23.05 15.91 25.73
N TRP A 510 22.26 16.98 25.78
CA TRP A 510 22.60 18.26 25.13
C TRP A 510 23.92 18.84 25.65
N GLN A 511 24.11 18.89 26.98
CA GLN A 511 25.31 19.45 27.61
C GLN A 511 26.58 18.70 27.20
N SER A 512 26.48 17.39 26.98
CA SER A 512 27.64 16.58 26.58
C SER A 512 28.08 16.82 25.14
N ASN A 513 27.18 17.35 24.30
CA ASN A 513 27.37 17.46 22.85
C ASN A 513 27.39 18.90 22.32
N VAL A 514 27.00 19.89 23.15
CA VAL A 514 26.96 21.32 22.78
C VAL A 514 28.30 21.80 22.20
N GLY A 515 28.23 22.45 21.04
CA GLY A 515 29.40 23.00 20.34
C GLY A 515 30.32 21.96 19.70
N ASN A 516 29.94 20.68 19.65
CA ASN A 516 30.75 19.61 19.06
C ASN A 516 29.98 18.72 18.05
N PRO A 517 29.46 19.28 16.95
CA PRO A 517 28.72 18.51 15.95
C PRO A 517 29.57 17.45 15.22
N ASN A 518 30.90 17.57 15.26
CA ASN A 518 31.83 16.70 14.50
C ASN A 518 32.23 15.41 15.24
N ASN A 519 31.79 15.21 16.49
CA ASN A 519 32.20 14.10 17.33
C ASN A 519 31.03 13.18 17.71
N ILE A 520 29.92 13.34 17.00
CA ILE A 520 28.65 12.65 17.20
C ILE A 520 28.52 11.62 16.08
N PRO A 521 28.28 10.33 16.39
CA PRO A 521 28.03 9.33 15.36
C PRO A 521 26.81 9.74 14.54
N ASP A 522 26.91 9.49 13.24
CA ASP A 522 26.05 9.95 12.15
C ASP A 522 24.62 9.36 12.18
N VAL A 523 23.93 9.56 13.30
CA VAL A 523 22.59 9.05 13.62
C VAL A 523 21.84 10.14 14.37
N SER A 524 20.56 10.31 14.04
CA SER A 524 19.55 11.20 14.65
C SER A 524 20.13 12.23 15.62
N LEU A 525 20.59 13.39 15.11
CA LEU A 525 21.19 14.45 15.93
C LEU A 525 20.28 14.91 17.08
N ASN A 526 18.96 14.72 16.95
CA ASN A 526 18.01 14.90 18.04
C ASN A 526 18.43 14.10 19.28
N LEU A 527 18.76 12.80 19.16
CA LEU A 527 19.26 11.97 20.27
C LEU A 527 20.57 12.47 20.90
N PHE A 528 21.23 13.45 20.28
CA PHE A 528 22.46 14.04 20.78
C PHE A 528 22.28 15.46 21.29
N GLY A 529 21.08 16.04 21.15
CA GLY A 529 20.77 17.36 21.68
C GLY A 529 20.36 18.40 20.65
N ASP A 530 20.21 18.04 19.37
CA ASP A 530 19.65 18.92 18.33
C ASP A 530 18.12 18.92 18.44
N ALA A 531 17.61 19.63 19.44
CA ALA A 531 16.19 19.67 19.73
C ALA A 531 15.41 20.33 18.62
N ASN A 532 15.98 21.34 17.95
CA ASN A 532 15.27 22.12 16.93
C ASN A 532 15.40 21.50 15.51
N GLY A 533 16.26 20.50 15.32
CA GLY A 533 16.47 19.76 14.08
C GLY A 533 17.26 20.54 13.02
N ASP A 534 18.10 21.49 13.41
CA ASP A 534 18.86 22.38 12.52
C ASP A 534 20.30 21.93 12.25
N LEU A 535 20.69 20.76 12.79
CA LEU A 535 22.00 20.15 12.67
C LEU A 535 23.11 20.88 13.45
N ALA A 536 22.77 21.84 14.31
CA ALA A 536 23.64 22.39 15.33
C ALA A 536 23.18 21.89 16.71
N ILE A 537 24.12 21.84 17.66
CA ILE A 537 23.79 21.60 19.07
C ILE A 537 24.30 22.80 19.83
N ASP A 538 23.40 23.75 20.05
CA ASP A 538 23.76 25.07 20.56
C ASP A 538 22.72 25.63 21.55
N GLY A 539 22.71 26.96 21.73
CA GLY A 539 21.83 27.61 22.68
C GLY A 539 20.35 27.57 22.31
N ASP A 540 20.03 27.37 21.03
CA ASP A 540 18.66 27.32 20.55
C ASP A 540 18.00 25.99 20.93
N ASP A 541 18.75 24.88 20.93
CA ASP A 541 18.27 23.59 21.44
C ASP A 541 18.03 23.60 22.95
N LEU A 542 18.93 24.24 23.69
CA LEU A 542 18.76 24.42 25.13
C LEU A 542 17.48 25.23 25.43
N THR A 543 17.12 26.14 24.54
CA THR A 543 15.89 26.93 24.67
C THR A 543 14.66 26.03 24.51
N VAL A 544 14.69 25.08 23.58
CA VAL A 544 13.64 24.04 23.43
C VAL A 544 13.57 23.18 24.69
N TRP A 545 14.70 22.65 25.18
CA TRP A 545 14.74 21.84 26.40
C TRP A 545 14.20 22.58 27.63
N ARG A 546 14.63 23.83 27.86
CA ARG A 546 14.14 24.64 29.00
C ARG A 546 12.64 24.86 28.96
N THR A 547 12.08 24.94 27.77
CA THR A 547 10.65 25.17 27.57
C THR A 547 9.85 23.88 27.82
N GLN A 548 10.43 22.73 27.51
CA GLN A 548 9.78 21.42 27.67
C GLN A 548 10.09 20.74 29.02
N TYR A 549 11.09 21.21 29.78
CA TYR A 549 11.52 20.60 31.04
C TYR A 549 10.37 20.37 32.04
N GLY A 550 10.24 19.12 32.49
CA GLY A 550 9.18 18.70 33.41
C GLY A 550 7.83 18.42 32.75
N SER A 551 7.76 18.46 31.42
CA SER A 551 6.61 18.03 30.62
C SER A 551 6.88 16.65 30.01
N ALA A 552 5.84 15.86 29.82
CA ALA A 552 5.89 14.85 28.76
C ALA A 552 5.81 15.61 27.41
N PRO A 553 6.50 15.18 26.35
CA PRO A 553 6.29 15.74 25.02
C PRO A 553 4.79 15.78 24.72
N GLY A 554 4.25 16.95 24.35
CA GLY A 554 2.83 17.10 24.00
C GLY A 554 1.88 17.54 25.13
N THR A 555 2.31 17.70 26.39
CA THR A 555 1.44 18.40 27.37
C THR A 555 1.55 19.91 27.19
N SER A 556 0.52 20.51 26.58
CA SER A 556 0.34 21.96 26.58
C SER A 556 0.31 22.48 28.02
N VAL A 557 1.34 23.23 28.41
CA VAL A 557 1.26 24.03 29.63
C VAL A 557 0.27 25.15 29.32
N ALA A 558 -0.96 25.00 29.80
CA ALA A 558 -1.95 26.07 29.75
C ALA A 558 -1.28 27.37 30.21
N ALA A 559 -1.38 28.42 29.40
CA ALA A 559 -0.92 29.74 29.79
C ALA A 559 -1.57 30.06 31.14
N VAL A 560 -0.76 30.17 32.20
CA VAL A 560 -1.24 30.59 33.50
C VAL A 560 -1.68 32.04 33.31
N SER A 561 -2.98 32.26 33.06
CA SER A 561 -3.54 33.60 33.10
C SER A 561 -3.13 34.18 34.45
N ALA A 562 -2.42 35.30 34.45
CA ALA A 562 -2.01 35.97 35.66
C ALA A 562 -3.22 36.07 36.58
N VAL A 563 -3.20 35.33 37.68
CA VAL A 563 -4.24 35.38 38.70
C VAL A 563 -4.28 36.83 39.17
N PRO A 564 -5.39 37.56 39.02
CA PRO A 564 -5.49 38.90 39.56
C PRO A 564 -5.21 38.81 41.05
N GLU A 565 -4.16 39.50 41.52
CA GLU A 565 -3.83 39.52 42.94
C GLU A 565 -5.10 39.86 43.73
N PRO A 566 -5.46 39.08 44.76
CA PRO A 566 -6.65 39.38 45.56
C PRO A 566 -6.46 40.78 46.12
N SER A 567 -7.36 41.69 45.75
CA SER A 567 -7.35 43.10 46.13
C SER A 567 -6.90 43.28 47.59
N THR A 568 -5.62 43.59 47.78
CA THR A 568 -5.01 43.88 49.09
C THR A 568 -5.70 45.10 49.72
N ILE A 569 -6.30 45.95 48.89
CA ILE A 569 -7.22 47.04 49.28
C ILE A 569 -8.46 46.52 50.02
N GLY A 570 -9.02 45.37 49.63
CA GLY A 570 -10.18 44.77 50.29
C GLY A 570 -9.88 44.31 51.73
N LEU A 571 -8.72 43.67 51.93
CA LEU A 571 -8.24 43.29 53.27
C LEU A 571 -7.86 44.51 54.13
N LEU A 572 -7.29 45.56 53.52
CA LEU A 572 -6.98 46.80 54.22
C LEU A 572 -8.26 47.52 54.71
N LEU A 573 -9.33 47.54 53.90
CA LEU A 573 -10.61 48.16 54.27
C LEU A 573 -11.34 47.40 55.41
N VAL A 574 -11.23 46.07 55.45
CA VAL A 574 -11.77 45.25 56.56
C VAL A 574 -10.95 45.45 57.85
N ALA A 575 -9.64 45.64 57.75
CA ALA A 575 -8.78 45.97 58.90
C ALA A 575 -9.08 47.38 59.47
N PHE A 576 -9.34 48.38 58.62
CA PHE A 576 -9.67 49.73 59.09
C PHE A 576 -11.05 49.82 59.75
N THR A 577 -12.05 49.09 59.26
CA THR A 577 -13.40 49.08 59.86
C THR A 577 -13.44 48.39 61.24
N SER A 578 -12.66 47.33 61.43
CA SER A 578 -12.53 46.65 62.72
C SER A 578 -11.80 47.49 63.78
N LEU A 579 -10.80 48.29 63.39
CA LEU A 579 -10.12 49.24 64.28
C LEU A 579 -11.04 50.40 64.73
N VAL A 580 -11.86 50.96 63.83
CA VAL A 580 -12.80 52.05 64.16
C VAL A 580 -13.94 51.57 65.08
N CYS A 581 -14.44 50.35 64.89
CA CYS A 581 -15.43 49.76 65.79
C CYS A 581 -14.86 49.47 67.20
N SER A 582 -13.56 49.16 67.32
CA SER A 582 -12.92 48.91 68.62
C SER A 582 -12.74 50.19 69.46
N GLN A 583 -12.56 51.36 68.82
CA GLN A 583 -12.36 52.63 69.52
C GLN A 583 -13.65 53.25 70.05
N ARG A 584 -14.81 52.90 69.47
CA ARG A 584 -16.12 53.35 69.96
C ARG A 584 -16.59 52.66 71.25
N ARG A 585 -15.90 51.61 71.70
CA ARG A 585 -16.28 50.84 72.91
C ARG A 585 -15.59 51.31 74.20
N LYS A 586 -14.78 52.38 74.17
CA LYS A 586 -14.06 52.93 75.34
C LYS A 586 -14.58 54.29 75.84
N GLY A 587 -15.88 54.57 75.70
CA GLY A 587 -16.47 55.85 76.14
C GLY A 587 -17.82 55.71 76.81
N THR A 588 -17.88 55.01 77.96
CA THR A 588 -18.92 55.21 79.00
C THR A 588 -18.44 54.60 80.33
N SER A 589 -17.73 55.40 81.12
CA SER A 589 -17.85 55.51 82.59
C SER A 589 -17.22 56.82 83.01
#